data_AF-A0AAV7JJR3-F1
#
_entry.id   AF-A0AAV7JJR3-F1
#
_cell.length_a   1.000
_cell.length_b   1.000
_cell.length_c   1.000
_cell.angle_alpha   90.00
_cell.angle_beta   90.00
_cell.angle_gamma   90.00
#
_symmetry.space_group_name_H-M   'P 1'
#
loop_
_entity.id
_entity.type
_entity.pdbx_description
1 polymer ?
#
loop_
_entity_poly.entity_id
_entity_poly.type
_entity_poly.pdbx_seq_one_letter_code
_entity_poly.pdbx_strand_id
1 'polypeptide(L)'
;MDTYINPYVADMEENGILLSQGLVRIKLLRTMFDGKMAGILSGAGGAHCQLCTATFKQLHDVELIRDGFPINRSITSAKNCFKAWFMTLVYHLQSGARKWSPSSLGIKNSMKFVSGLLMEKTGMKIDQPSSDGGTTSTGNVARNCFLDKNQFLYWVCSLIPTEYHENIKVIHTNLSVCLRIYNSDREINTERLDILCKDTYEYIVIRFPWANISPTLHKLLAHSSELIRTCNNSHGLKVFSEEAVEVSNKLVRRYRKHLARKMSFSLNTRDIFIRLMCNSDPVLNMYRKFTKVSKKTHSSEPPDQEVLFSQLTC
;
A
#
# COMPACT_ATOMS: atom_id res chain seq x y z
N MET A 1 -22.56 -8.43 1.64
CA MET A 1 -22.66 -7.28 0.70
C MET A 1 -23.14 -7.74 -0.67
N ASP A 2 -22.66 -8.90 -1.16
CA ASP A 2 -22.96 -9.36 -2.52
C ASP A 2 -24.43 -9.64 -2.82
N THR A 3 -25.26 -9.88 -1.81
CA THR A 3 -26.69 -10.15 -1.98
C THR A 3 -27.58 -8.91 -1.97
N TYR A 4 -27.13 -7.79 -1.40
CA TYR A 4 -28.01 -6.63 -1.16
C TYR A 4 -27.64 -5.39 -1.98
N ILE A 5 -26.36 -5.15 -2.26
CA ILE A 5 -25.93 -3.94 -3.01
C ILE A 5 -25.63 -4.30 -4.47
N ASN A 6 -25.09 -5.49 -4.74
CA ASN A 6 -24.69 -5.87 -6.10
C ASN A 6 -25.81 -5.86 -7.13
N PRO A 7 -27.07 -6.26 -6.82
CA PRO A 7 -28.13 -6.20 -7.81
C PRO A 7 -28.36 -4.78 -8.34
N TYR A 8 -28.32 -3.78 -7.44
CA TYR A 8 -28.45 -2.36 -7.81
C TYR A 8 -27.24 -1.87 -8.59
N VAL A 9 -26.03 -2.33 -8.25
CA VAL A 9 -24.81 -1.99 -8.99
C VAL A 9 -24.87 -2.56 -10.40
N ALA A 10 -25.23 -3.83 -10.56
CA ALA A 10 -25.33 -4.48 -11.86
C ALA A 10 -26.36 -3.78 -12.76
N ASP A 11 -27.52 -3.44 -12.20
CA ASP A 11 -28.55 -2.66 -12.89
C ASP A 11 -28.03 -1.29 -13.35
N MET A 12 -27.31 -0.56 -12.50
CA MET A 12 -26.69 0.72 -12.87
C MET A 12 -25.59 0.60 -13.93
N GLU A 13 -24.82 -0.49 -13.93
CA GLU A 13 -23.76 -0.74 -14.91
C GLU A 13 -24.33 -1.14 -16.29
N GLU A 14 -25.42 -1.92 -16.30
CA GLU A 14 -26.08 -2.40 -17.51
C GLU A 14 -26.99 -1.33 -18.14
N ASN A 15 -27.89 -0.75 -17.34
CA ASN A 15 -28.96 0.12 -17.82
C ASN A 15 -28.59 1.61 -17.75
N GLY A 16 -27.60 1.98 -16.93
CA GLY A 16 -27.22 3.37 -16.69
C GLY A 16 -28.30 4.16 -15.94
N ILE A 17 -28.07 5.46 -15.78
CA ILE A 17 -29.00 6.39 -15.12
C ILE A 17 -29.39 7.46 -16.12
N LEU A 18 -30.68 7.53 -16.45
CA LEU A 18 -31.21 8.59 -17.31
C LEU A 18 -31.40 9.86 -16.47
N LEU A 19 -30.62 10.88 -16.79
CA LEU A 19 -30.76 12.22 -16.23
C LEU A 19 -31.39 13.14 -17.27
N SER A 20 -31.88 14.30 -16.83
CA SER A 20 -32.38 15.35 -17.74
C SER A 20 -31.35 15.81 -18.78
N GLN A 21 -30.05 15.58 -18.51
CA GLN A 21 -28.92 15.94 -19.37
C GLN A 21 -28.44 14.80 -20.28
N GLY A 22 -29.01 13.60 -20.14
CA GLY A 22 -28.64 12.42 -20.93
C GLY A 22 -28.45 11.15 -20.11
N LEU A 23 -28.10 10.06 -20.79
CA LEU A 23 -27.83 8.76 -20.18
C LEU A 23 -26.39 8.71 -19.64
N VAL A 24 -26.24 8.44 -18.35
CA VAL A 24 -24.94 8.26 -17.70
C VAL A 24 -24.73 6.78 -17.40
N ARG A 25 -23.67 6.19 -17.94
CA ARG A 25 -23.23 4.84 -17.56
C ARG A 25 -22.20 4.91 -16.46
N ILE A 26 -22.37 4.09 -15.44
CA ILE A 26 -21.49 4.05 -14.28
C ILE A 26 -20.72 2.73 -14.35
N LYS A 27 -19.42 2.77 -14.04
CA LYS A 27 -18.60 1.58 -13.80
C LYS A 27 -18.04 1.66 -12.40
N LEU A 28 -18.40 0.73 -11.53
CA LEU A 28 -17.96 0.75 -10.13
C LEU A 28 -16.77 -0.18 -9.92
N LEU A 29 -15.66 0.40 -9.48
CA LEU A 29 -14.44 -0.34 -9.14
C LEU A 29 -14.35 -0.52 -7.63
N ARG A 30 -14.32 -1.78 -7.19
CA ARG A 30 -14.31 -2.17 -5.78
C ARG A 30 -12.89 -2.24 -5.22
N THR A 31 -12.20 -1.11 -5.17
CA THR A 31 -10.78 -1.07 -4.80
C THR A 31 -10.51 -0.61 -3.38
N MET A 32 -11.49 0.02 -2.72
CA MET A 32 -11.34 0.63 -1.39
C MET A 32 -11.67 -0.34 -0.25
N PHE A 33 -11.19 -1.58 -0.36
CA PHE A 33 -11.24 -2.57 0.73
C PHE A 33 -9.86 -2.81 1.31
N ASP A 34 -9.80 -3.09 2.61
CA ASP A 34 -8.55 -3.54 3.23
C ASP A 34 -8.23 -4.98 2.80
N GLY A 35 -6.98 -5.40 3.01
CA GLY A 35 -6.55 -6.75 2.63
C GLY A 35 -7.33 -7.88 3.33
N LYS A 36 -7.91 -7.61 4.51
CA LYS A 36 -8.71 -8.59 5.26
C LYS A 36 -10.08 -8.78 4.63
N MET A 37 -10.80 -7.69 4.36
CA MET A 37 -12.08 -7.71 3.66
C MET A 37 -11.90 -8.26 2.25
N ALA A 38 -10.84 -7.86 1.54
CA ALA A 38 -10.52 -8.43 0.23
C ALA A 38 -10.32 -9.94 0.29
N GLY A 39 -9.60 -10.45 1.31
CA GLY A 39 -9.41 -11.88 1.52
C GLY A 39 -10.69 -12.66 1.86
N ILE A 40 -11.59 -12.05 2.65
CA ILE A 40 -12.91 -12.62 2.91
C ILE A 40 -13.74 -12.69 1.62
N LEU A 41 -13.75 -11.62 0.83
CA LEU A 41 -14.52 -11.53 -0.41
C LEU A 41 -13.97 -12.45 -1.51
N SER A 42 -12.67 -12.63 -1.59
CA SER A 42 -12.02 -13.50 -2.58
C SER A 42 -11.99 -14.98 -2.17
N GLY A 43 -12.36 -15.30 -0.92
CA GLY A 43 -12.14 -16.62 -0.33
C GLY A 43 -10.66 -16.97 -0.12
N ALA A 44 -9.73 -16.05 -0.39
CA ALA A 44 -8.30 -16.26 -0.22
C ALA A 44 -7.84 -15.72 1.14
N GLY A 45 -7.37 -16.62 2.01
CA GLY A 45 -6.76 -16.24 3.28
C GLY A 45 -5.58 -15.28 3.11
N GLY A 46 -5.24 -14.53 4.17
CA GLY A 46 -4.22 -13.47 4.14
C GLY A 46 -2.78 -13.92 3.80
N ALA A 47 -2.56 -15.21 3.61
CA ALA A 47 -1.28 -15.79 3.17
C ALA A 47 -1.13 -15.88 1.65
N HIS A 48 -2.18 -15.64 0.85
CA HIS A 48 -2.15 -15.77 -0.61
C HIS A 48 -2.29 -14.43 -1.33
N CYS A 49 -1.74 -14.35 -2.55
CA CYS A 49 -2.00 -13.23 -3.44
C CYS A 49 -3.51 -13.13 -3.74
N GLN A 50 -4.02 -11.91 -3.76
CA GLN A 50 -5.43 -11.63 -4.04
C GLN A 50 -5.71 -11.46 -5.54
N LEU A 51 -4.67 -11.43 -6.39
CA LEU A 51 -4.78 -11.26 -7.84
C LEU A 51 -4.44 -12.51 -8.66
N CYS A 52 -3.64 -13.41 -8.11
CA CYS A 52 -3.22 -14.63 -8.79
C CYS A 52 -3.39 -15.87 -7.88
N THR A 53 -3.32 -17.05 -8.49
CA THR A 53 -3.35 -18.34 -7.78
C THR A 53 -1.96 -18.93 -7.53
N ALA A 54 -0.90 -18.15 -7.71
CA ALA A 54 0.47 -18.63 -7.58
C ALA A 54 0.75 -19.15 -6.16
N THR A 55 1.36 -20.33 -6.08
CA THR A 55 1.79 -20.97 -4.85
C THR A 55 3.12 -20.41 -4.36
N PHE A 56 3.44 -20.58 -3.08
CA PHE A 56 4.74 -20.14 -2.53
C PHE A 56 5.96 -20.69 -3.28
N LYS A 57 5.87 -21.92 -3.82
CA LYS A 57 6.94 -22.51 -4.63
C LYS A 57 7.12 -21.76 -5.95
N GLN A 58 6.00 -21.46 -6.62
CA GLN A 58 5.98 -20.69 -7.87
C GLN A 58 6.49 -19.25 -7.66
N LEU A 59 6.31 -18.68 -6.47
CA LEU A 59 6.84 -17.34 -6.16
C LEU A 59 8.37 -17.26 -6.12
N HIS A 60 9.07 -18.40 -6.10
CA HIS A 60 10.55 -18.48 -6.12
C HIS A 60 11.08 -19.05 -7.44
N ASP A 61 10.22 -19.27 -8.43
CA ASP A 61 10.61 -19.74 -9.75
C ASP A 61 11.02 -18.55 -10.63
N VAL A 62 12.30 -18.50 -10.99
CA VAL A 62 12.88 -17.38 -11.75
C VAL A 62 12.33 -17.32 -13.16
N GLU A 63 12.05 -18.46 -13.80
CA GLU A 63 11.47 -18.48 -15.15
C GLU A 63 10.05 -17.91 -15.11
N LEU A 64 9.25 -18.33 -14.13
CA LEU A 64 7.89 -17.82 -13.95
C LEU A 64 7.85 -16.33 -13.59
N ILE A 65 8.84 -15.82 -12.85
CA ILE A 65 8.96 -14.39 -12.55
C ILE A 65 9.21 -13.58 -13.84
N ARG A 66 10.06 -14.08 -14.72
CA ARG A 66 10.38 -13.42 -15.99
C ARG A 66 9.19 -13.42 -16.94
N ASP A 67 8.51 -14.56 -17.06
CA ASP A 67 7.31 -14.73 -17.87
C ASP A 67 6.13 -13.88 -17.35
N GLY A 68 6.05 -13.72 -16.02
CA GLY A 68 5.03 -12.95 -15.34
C GLY A 68 3.88 -13.81 -14.82
N PHE A 69 3.12 -13.23 -13.90
CA PHE A 69 2.02 -13.93 -13.23
C PHE A 69 0.67 -13.40 -13.74
N PRO A 70 -0.21 -14.26 -14.28
CA PRO A 70 -1.51 -13.80 -14.77
C PRO A 70 -2.39 -13.30 -13.63
N ILE A 71 -3.06 -12.17 -13.84
CA ILE A 71 -4.15 -11.72 -12.98
C ILE A 71 -5.38 -12.58 -13.29
N ASN A 72 -5.62 -13.59 -12.46
CA ASN A 72 -6.74 -14.54 -12.61
C ASN A 72 -7.78 -14.45 -11.48
N ARG A 73 -7.69 -13.40 -10.65
CA ARG A 73 -8.66 -13.07 -9.60
C ARG A 73 -9.14 -11.62 -9.73
N SER A 74 -10.30 -11.33 -9.15
CA SER A 74 -10.88 -9.98 -9.17
C SER A 74 -9.98 -8.96 -8.48
N ILE A 75 -9.89 -7.75 -9.04
CA ILE A 75 -9.00 -6.68 -8.58
C ILE A 75 -9.62 -5.98 -7.37
N THR A 76 -9.49 -6.55 -6.17
CA THR A 76 -10.23 -6.03 -4.98
C THR A 76 -9.45 -5.24 -3.95
N SER A 77 -8.12 -5.05 -4.09
CA SER A 77 -7.33 -4.01 -3.37
C SER A 77 -5.85 -4.35 -3.36
N ALA A 78 -4.97 -3.43 -3.77
CA ALA A 78 -3.57 -3.45 -3.34
C ALA A 78 -3.31 -2.24 -2.46
N LYS A 79 -3.08 -2.49 -1.17
CA LYS A 79 -2.29 -1.61 -0.33
C LYS A 79 -1.69 -2.37 0.87
N ASN A 80 -0.52 -1.89 1.26
CA ASN A 80 0.20 -2.06 2.53
C ASN A 80 0.72 -3.46 2.94
N CYS A 81 2.04 -3.63 2.83
CA CYS A 81 2.97 -4.06 3.90
C CYS A 81 4.44 -4.21 3.41
N PHE A 82 4.94 -3.29 2.56
CA PHE A 82 6.38 -3.24 2.20
C PHE A 82 7.27 -3.17 3.44
N LYS A 83 6.93 -2.27 4.38
CA LYS A 83 7.71 -2.07 5.60
C LYS A 83 7.84 -3.37 6.40
N ALA A 84 6.75 -4.13 6.51
CA ALA A 84 6.76 -5.37 7.28
C ALA A 84 7.72 -6.40 6.67
N TRP A 85 7.71 -6.56 5.34
CA TRP A 85 8.62 -7.49 4.69
C TRP A 85 10.08 -7.03 4.77
N PHE A 86 10.37 -5.77 4.42
CA PHE A 86 11.74 -5.23 4.43
C PHE A 86 12.34 -5.27 5.84
N MET A 87 11.59 -4.85 6.86
CA MET A 87 12.07 -4.93 8.25
C MET A 87 12.28 -6.37 8.70
N THR A 88 11.40 -7.29 8.31
CA THR A 88 11.57 -8.72 8.61
C THR A 88 12.85 -9.26 7.98
N LEU A 89 13.15 -8.89 6.74
CA LEU A 89 14.42 -9.23 6.08
C LEU A 89 15.62 -8.71 6.88
N VAL A 90 15.60 -7.44 7.31
CA VAL A 90 16.66 -6.83 8.14
C VAL A 90 16.83 -7.59 9.46
N TYR A 91 15.75 -7.97 10.14
CA TYR A 91 15.82 -8.75 11.39
C TYR A 91 16.43 -10.14 11.18
N HIS A 92 16.14 -10.78 10.06
CA HIS A 92 16.76 -12.05 9.69
C HIS A 92 18.26 -11.90 9.37
N LEU A 93 18.64 -10.83 8.68
CA LEU A 93 20.04 -10.55 8.37
C LEU A 93 20.85 -10.26 9.64
N GLN A 94 20.32 -9.40 10.51
CA GLN A 94 20.98 -9.04 11.77
C GLN A 94 21.09 -10.24 12.73
N SER A 95 20.07 -11.10 12.79
CA SER A 95 20.12 -12.32 13.64
C SER A 95 20.95 -13.46 13.06
N GLY A 96 21.36 -13.39 11.79
CA GLY A 96 22.00 -14.50 11.09
C GLY A 96 21.04 -15.64 10.71
N ALA A 97 19.73 -15.52 10.99
CA ALA A 97 18.77 -16.59 10.76
C ALA A 97 18.37 -16.69 9.28
N ARG A 98 18.77 -17.76 8.60
CA ARG A 98 18.49 -18.03 7.16
C ARG A 98 17.30 -18.97 6.94
N LYS A 99 16.33 -18.94 7.85
CA LYS A 99 15.06 -19.65 7.72
C LYS A 99 13.94 -18.70 8.06
N TRP A 100 13.08 -18.37 7.10
CA TRP A 100 11.97 -17.45 7.31
C TRP A 100 11.00 -17.97 8.37
N SER A 101 11.02 -17.36 9.56
CA SER A 101 10.17 -17.75 10.68
C SER A 101 10.02 -16.60 11.66
N PRO A 102 8.82 -16.01 11.83
CA PRO A 102 8.64 -14.87 12.72
C PRO A 102 8.71 -15.23 14.21
N SER A 103 8.75 -16.52 14.56
CA SER A 103 8.60 -17.00 15.94
C SER A 103 9.90 -17.29 16.67
N SER A 104 11.04 -17.31 15.97
CA SER A 104 12.32 -17.68 16.59
C SER A 104 12.76 -16.62 17.61
N LEU A 105 13.35 -17.07 18.73
CA LEU A 105 13.81 -16.18 19.80
C LEU A 105 14.88 -15.20 19.30
N GLY A 106 15.78 -15.65 18.43
CA GLY A 106 16.81 -14.80 17.83
C GLY A 106 16.23 -13.64 17.01
N ILE A 107 15.15 -13.90 16.25
CA ILE A 107 14.48 -12.87 15.45
C ILE A 107 13.70 -11.89 16.34
N LYS A 108 13.05 -12.37 17.40
CA LYS A 108 12.39 -11.49 18.38
C LYS A 108 13.38 -10.58 19.10
N ASN A 109 14.57 -11.08 19.44
CA ASN A 109 15.64 -10.28 20.04
C ASN A 109 16.19 -9.26 19.05
N SER A 110 16.43 -9.69 17.81
CA SER A 110 16.83 -8.80 16.71
C SER A 110 15.84 -7.67 16.47
N MET A 111 14.54 -7.99 16.42
CA MET A 111 13.47 -7.02 16.25
C MET A 111 13.49 -5.97 17.36
N LYS A 112 13.63 -6.38 18.62
CA LYS A 112 13.74 -5.44 19.75
C LYS A 112 15.00 -4.57 19.65
N PHE A 113 16.13 -5.17 19.32
CA PHE A 113 17.41 -4.49 19.18
C PHE A 113 17.39 -3.44 18.06
N VAL A 114 17.03 -3.86 16.84
CA VAL A 114 16.97 -3.00 15.65
C VAL A 114 15.93 -1.90 15.83
N SER A 115 14.73 -2.21 16.30
CA SER A 115 13.70 -1.18 16.54
C SER A 115 14.08 -0.20 17.65
N GLY A 116 14.81 -0.65 18.67
CA GLY A 116 15.36 0.21 19.72
C GLY A 116 16.40 1.18 19.17
N LEU A 117 17.38 0.68 18.41
CA LEU A 117 18.43 1.51 17.83
C LEU A 117 17.88 2.50 16.79
N LEU A 118 16.95 2.06 15.93
CA LEU A 118 16.32 2.94 14.97
C LEU A 118 15.49 4.03 15.67
N MET A 119 14.81 3.71 16.77
CA MET A 119 14.11 4.72 17.57
C MET A 119 15.08 5.73 18.18
N GLU A 120 16.23 5.28 18.70
CA GLU A 120 17.27 6.16 19.26
C GLU A 120 17.86 7.09 18.18
N LYS A 121 18.23 6.55 17.02
CA LYS A 121 18.95 7.30 15.98
C LYS A 121 18.05 8.15 15.09
N THR A 122 16.85 7.69 14.80
CA THR A 122 15.95 8.34 13.83
C THR A 122 14.69 8.93 14.48
N GLY A 123 14.45 8.67 15.77
CA GLY A 123 13.21 9.04 16.46
C GLY A 123 11.98 8.24 16.02
N MET A 124 12.14 7.26 15.12
CA MET A 124 11.02 6.51 14.55
C MET A 124 10.65 5.29 15.40
N LYS A 125 9.38 5.22 15.81
CA LYS A 125 8.82 4.02 16.45
C LYS A 125 8.44 2.99 15.39
N ILE A 126 9.21 1.91 15.30
CA ILE A 126 9.01 0.84 14.31
C ILE A 126 8.59 -0.44 15.03
N ASP A 127 7.48 -1.04 14.54
CA ASP A 127 6.95 -2.33 14.98
C ASP A 127 6.75 -2.46 16.51
N GLN A 128 6.40 -1.35 17.17
CA GLN A 128 5.96 -1.35 18.56
C GLN A 128 4.44 -1.52 18.62
N PRO A 129 3.89 -2.24 19.61
CA PRO A 129 2.45 -2.33 19.77
C PRO A 129 1.84 -0.96 20.09
N SER A 130 0.68 -0.66 19.48
CA SER A 130 -0.12 0.53 19.77
C SER A 130 -1.20 0.21 20.80
N SER A 131 -1.54 1.18 21.66
CA SER A 131 -2.64 1.06 22.64
C SER A 131 -4.00 0.85 21.98
N ASP A 132 -4.18 1.35 20.76
CA ASP A 132 -5.44 1.30 20.02
C ASP A 132 -5.57 0.02 19.14
N GLY A 133 -4.68 -0.96 19.36
CA GLY A 133 -4.54 -2.14 18.52
C GLY A 133 -3.60 -1.90 17.32
N GLY A 134 -2.94 -2.97 16.86
CA GLY A 134 -1.97 -2.92 15.75
C GLY A 134 -0.57 -2.46 16.16
N THR A 135 0.19 -1.95 15.19
CA THR A 135 1.60 -1.55 15.35
C THR A 135 1.80 -0.06 15.07
N THR A 136 2.83 0.56 15.67
CA THR A 136 3.26 1.95 15.41
C THR A 136 3.75 2.19 13.98
N SER A 137 3.84 1.14 13.17
CA SER A 137 4.18 1.14 11.75
C SER A 137 3.09 1.72 10.84
N THR A 138 2.78 3.00 11.05
CA THR A 138 1.83 3.77 10.23
C THR A 138 2.42 4.16 8.87
N GLY A 139 1.56 4.58 7.93
CA GLY A 139 2.01 5.10 6.63
C GLY A 139 2.98 6.29 6.74
N ASN A 140 2.89 7.10 7.80
CA ASN A 140 3.85 8.19 8.03
C ASN A 140 5.24 7.67 8.39
N VAL A 141 5.32 6.62 9.22
CA VAL A 141 6.60 5.97 9.54
C VAL A 141 7.19 5.32 8.30
N ALA A 142 6.37 4.64 7.49
CA ALA A 142 6.82 4.03 6.24
C ALA A 142 7.40 5.07 5.26
N ARG A 143 6.74 6.22 5.06
CA ARG A 143 7.27 7.31 4.22
C ARG A 143 8.61 7.82 4.73
N ASN A 144 8.75 7.99 6.04
CA ASN A 144 10.00 8.45 6.64
C ASN A 144 11.17 7.46 6.46
N CYS A 145 10.92 6.17 6.26
CA CYS A 145 11.97 5.18 5.97
C CYS A 145 12.62 5.36 4.59
N PHE A 146 12.00 6.13 3.68
CA PHE A 146 12.50 6.37 2.33
C PHE A 146 13.15 7.75 2.15
N LEU A 147 12.92 8.67 3.09
CA LEU A 147 13.47 10.02 3.03
C LEU A 147 14.93 10.07 3.49
N ASP A 148 15.73 10.87 2.80
CA ASP A 148 17.17 11.02 3.07
C ASP A 148 17.46 11.61 4.47
N LYS A 149 16.63 12.56 4.92
CA LYS A 149 16.80 13.28 6.20
C LYS A 149 16.98 12.40 7.44
N ASN A 150 16.48 11.17 7.41
CA ASN A 150 16.50 10.27 8.56
C ASN A 150 17.69 9.29 8.50
N GLN A 151 18.46 9.29 7.41
CA GLN A 151 19.56 8.35 7.16
C GLN A 151 19.17 6.89 7.44
N PHE A 152 17.90 6.54 7.20
CA PHE A 152 17.34 5.27 7.62
C PHE A 152 18.12 4.09 7.02
N LEU A 153 18.44 4.17 5.74
CA LEU A 153 19.20 3.14 5.04
C LEU A 153 20.62 2.99 5.59
N TYR A 154 21.30 4.10 5.92
CA TYR A 154 22.61 4.07 6.56
C TYR A 154 22.59 3.30 7.88
N TRP A 155 21.61 3.61 8.75
CA TRP A 155 21.45 2.91 10.02
C TRP A 155 21.09 1.43 9.84
N VAL A 156 20.24 1.09 8.87
CA VAL A 156 19.96 -0.31 8.53
C VAL A 156 21.22 -1.05 8.08
N CYS A 157 22.05 -0.46 7.21
CA CYS A 157 23.30 -1.06 6.78
C CYS A 157 24.28 -1.26 7.94
N SER A 158 24.35 -0.32 8.89
CA SER A 158 25.20 -0.46 10.10
C SER A 158 24.81 -1.65 11.01
N LEU A 159 23.60 -2.18 10.84
CA LEU A 159 23.03 -3.26 11.66
C LEU A 159 23.14 -4.65 11.02
N ILE A 160 23.58 -4.75 9.76
CA ILE A 160 23.63 -6.00 9.01
C ILE A 160 25.06 -6.29 8.50
N PRO A 161 25.38 -7.56 8.16
CA PRO A 161 26.68 -7.89 7.59
C PRO A 161 26.97 -7.11 6.29
N THR A 162 28.23 -6.68 6.13
CA THR A 162 28.71 -5.83 5.02
C THR A 162 28.44 -6.43 3.65
N GLU A 163 28.46 -7.75 3.52
CA GLU A 163 28.17 -8.47 2.28
C GLU A 163 26.77 -8.19 1.71
N TYR A 164 25.80 -7.76 2.53
CA TYR A 164 24.43 -7.46 2.10
C TYR A 164 24.15 -5.98 1.88
N HIS A 165 25.12 -5.08 2.12
CA HIS A 165 24.88 -3.63 2.07
C HIS A 165 24.38 -3.18 0.71
N GLU A 166 25.06 -3.60 -0.36
CA GLU A 166 24.65 -3.28 -1.73
C GLU A 166 23.31 -3.94 -2.09
N ASN A 167 23.06 -5.18 -1.66
CA ASN A 167 21.78 -5.84 -1.93
C ASN A 167 20.61 -5.08 -1.31
N ILE A 168 20.75 -4.65 -0.05
CA ILE A 168 19.71 -3.94 0.68
C ILE A 168 19.50 -2.54 0.12
N LYS A 169 20.57 -1.86 -0.31
CA LYS A 169 20.49 -0.56 -0.98
C LYS A 169 19.70 -0.66 -2.29
N VAL A 170 20.03 -1.61 -3.17
CA VAL A 170 19.32 -1.82 -4.44
C VAL A 170 17.83 -2.12 -4.19
N ILE A 171 17.53 -3.04 -3.27
CA ILE A 171 16.15 -3.41 -2.93
C ILE A 171 15.38 -2.21 -2.35
N HIS A 172 15.99 -1.44 -1.45
CA HIS A 172 15.36 -0.27 -0.84
C HIS A 172 15.06 0.82 -1.87
N THR A 173 16.03 1.16 -2.73
CA THR A 173 15.87 2.16 -3.80
C THR A 173 14.78 1.75 -4.79
N ASN A 174 14.80 0.52 -5.30
CA ASN A 174 13.81 0.06 -6.27
C ASN A 174 12.40 0.02 -5.67
N LEU A 175 12.26 -0.49 -4.44
CA LEU A 175 10.96 -0.54 -3.78
C LEU A 175 10.44 0.84 -3.40
N SER A 176 11.31 1.80 -3.06
CA SER A 176 10.94 3.20 -2.88
C SER A 176 10.26 3.75 -4.13
N VAL A 177 10.92 3.58 -5.29
CA VAL A 177 10.42 4.10 -6.57
C VAL A 177 9.13 3.40 -7.00
N CYS A 178 9.06 2.07 -6.89
CA CYS A 178 7.82 1.32 -7.19
C CYS A 178 6.64 1.81 -6.33
N LEU A 179 6.86 2.03 -5.03
CA LEU A 179 5.80 2.53 -4.13
C LEU A 179 5.43 3.99 -4.41
N ARG A 180 6.39 4.83 -4.80
CA ARG A 180 6.14 6.21 -5.22
C ARG A 180 5.25 6.23 -6.46
N ILE A 181 5.58 5.43 -7.47
CA ILE A 181 4.80 5.26 -8.69
C ILE A 181 3.39 4.77 -8.36
N TYR A 182 3.29 3.71 -7.54
CA TYR A 182 2.03 3.15 -7.08
C TYR A 182 1.13 4.19 -6.39
N ASN A 183 1.74 5.09 -5.59
CA ASN A 183 1.03 6.16 -4.88
C ASN A 183 1.07 7.52 -5.61
N SER A 184 1.39 7.53 -6.91
CA SER A 184 1.37 8.73 -7.75
C SER A 184 0.06 8.83 -8.54
N ASP A 185 -0.13 9.99 -9.17
CA ASP A 185 -1.21 10.26 -10.12
C ASP A 185 -0.61 10.72 -11.47
N ARG A 186 0.66 10.35 -11.70
CA ARG A 186 1.38 10.70 -12.93
C ARG A 186 1.18 9.59 -13.95
N GLU A 187 1.34 9.94 -15.21
CA GLU A 187 1.48 8.98 -16.31
C GLU A 187 2.82 8.24 -16.17
N ILE A 188 2.79 6.94 -16.42
CA ILE A 188 3.88 6.01 -16.13
C ILE A 188 4.19 5.20 -17.38
N ASN A 189 5.48 5.04 -17.68
CA ASN A 189 5.92 4.06 -18.65
C ASN A 189 5.80 2.64 -18.05
N THR A 190 4.72 1.94 -18.40
CA THR A 190 4.40 0.63 -17.82
C THR A 190 5.39 -0.46 -18.21
N GLU A 191 6.06 -0.35 -19.36
CA GLU A 191 7.06 -1.33 -19.82
C GLU A 191 8.33 -1.24 -18.98
N ARG A 192 8.84 -0.02 -18.77
CA ARG A 192 10.01 0.19 -17.91
C ARG A 192 9.72 -0.16 -16.45
N LEU A 193 8.49 0.09 -15.99
CA LEU A 193 8.06 -0.35 -14.67
C LEU A 193 8.05 -1.88 -14.56
N ASP A 194 7.56 -2.58 -15.58
CA ASP A 194 7.54 -4.05 -15.60
C ASP A 194 8.95 -4.64 -15.49
N ILE A 195 9.90 -4.09 -16.26
CA ILE A 195 11.31 -4.47 -16.21
C ILE A 195 11.89 -4.25 -14.80
N LEU A 196 11.75 -3.04 -14.25
CA LEU A 196 12.25 -2.73 -12.91
C LEU A 196 11.66 -3.69 -11.85
N CYS A 197 10.36 -3.95 -11.93
CA CYS A 197 9.67 -4.81 -10.99
C CYS A 197 10.13 -6.27 -11.09
N LYS A 198 10.26 -6.83 -12.31
CA LYS A 198 10.75 -8.20 -12.55
C LYS A 198 12.20 -8.36 -12.14
N ASP A 199 13.07 -7.43 -12.54
CA ASP A 199 14.49 -7.44 -12.16
C ASP A 199 14.65 -7.40 -10.64
N THR A 200 13.86 -6.55 -9.96
CA THR A 200 13.87 -6.46 -8.49
C THR A 200 13.37 -7.76 -7.85
N TYR A 201 12.33 -8.38 -8.41
CA TYR A 201 11.79 -9.64 -7.92
C TYR A 201 12.84 -10.75 -8.05
N GLU A 202 13.36 -10.96 -9.25
CA GLU A 202 14.41 -11.94 -9.53
C GLU A 202 15.62 -11.73 -8.62
N TYR A 203 16.07 -10.48 -8.45
CA TYR A 203 17.18 -10.14 -7.58
C TYR A 203 16.95 -10.57 -6.12
N ILE A 204 15.74 -10.36 -5.59
CA ILE A 204 15.38 -10.78 -4.22
C ILE A 204 15.43 -12.29 -4.10
N VAL A 205 14.84 -13.03 -5.04
CA VAL A 205 14.75 -14.51 -4.99
C VAL A 205 16.13 -15.15 -5.11
N ILE A 206 16.99 -14.63 -5.99
CA ILE A 206 18.35 -15.15 -6.18
C ILE A 206 19.24 -14.86 -4.97
N ARG A 207 19.17 -13.64 -4.39
CA ARG A 207 20.04 -13.23 -3.29
C ARG A 207 19.56 -13.71 -1.92
N PHE A 208 18.25 -13.88 -1.76
CA PHE A 208 17.62 -14.29 -0.51
C PHE A 208 16.64 -15.46 -0.75
N PRO A 209 17.10 -16.62 -1.24
CA PRO A 209 16.23 -17.76 -1.56
C PRO A 209 15.50 -18.35 -0.35
N TRP A 210 15.99 -18.05 0.85
CA TRP A 210 15.39 -18.43 2.12
C TRP A 210 14.29 -17.46 2.60
N ALA A 211 14.18 -16.28 1.99
CA ALA A 211 13.23 -15.24 2.39
C ALA A 211 11.88 -15.45 1.72
N ASN A 212 10.82 -15.54 2.52
CA ASN A 212 9.49 -15.71 1.95
C ASN A 212 9.01 -14.42 1.27
N ILE A 213 8.40 -14.55 0.09
CA ILE A 213 7.76 -13.43 -0.59
C ILE A 213 6.35 -13.23 -0.03
N SER A 214 6.12 -12.08 0.62
CA SER A 214 4.79 -11.75 1.13
C SER A 214 3.80 -11.50 -0.02
N PRO A 215 2.50 -11.80 0.15
CA PRO A 215 1.48 -11.50 -0.86
C PRO A 215 1.49 -10.04 -1.33
N THR A 216 1.77 -9.09 -0.43
CA THR A 216 1.84 -7.67 -0.79
C THR A 216 3.06 -7.32 -1.60
N LEU A 217 4.23 -7.90 -1.29
CA LEU A 217 5.45 -7.71 -2.09
C LEU A 217 5.27 -8.33 -3.47
N HIS A 218 4.78 -9.57 -3.52
CA HIS A 218 4.45 -10.24 -4.78
C HIS A 218 3.49 -9.39 -5.59
N LYS A 219 2.41 -8.88 -4.98
CA LYS A 219 1.46 -8.03 -5.68
C LYS A 219 2.07 -6.75 -6.23
N LEU A 220 2.96 -6.10 -5.47
CA LEU A 220 3.67 -4.91 -5.90
C LEU A 220 4.58 -5.21 -7.10
N LEU A 221 5.35 -6.29 -7.06
CA LEU A 221 6.35 -6.58 -8.10
C LEU A 221 5.77 -7.35 -9.30
N ALA A 222 4.82 -8.25 -9.11
CA ALA A 222 4.27 -9.07 -10.19
C ALA A 222 3.12 -8.41 -10.95
N HIS A 223 2.35 -7.53 -10.32
CA HIS A 223 1.07 -7.08 -10.88
C HIS A 223 0.95 -5.56 -11.04
N SER A 224 1.85 -4.74 -10.48
CA SER A 224 1.67 -3.28 -10.53
C SER A 224 1.69 -2.72 -11.95
N SER A 225 2.60 -3.20 -12.82
CA SER A 225 2.70 -2.77 -14.22
C SER A 225 1.39 -3.00 -14.98
N GLU A 226 0.85 -4.22 -14.88
CA GLU A 226 -0.41 -4.60 -15.51
C GLU A 226 -1.60 -3.82 -14.91
N LEU A 227 -1.70 -3.71 -13.59
CA LEU A 227 -2.77 -2.95 -12.93
C LEU A 227 -2.77 -1.47 -13.34
N ILE A 228 -1.60 -0.84 -13.38
CA ILE A 228 -1.47 0.56 -13.80
C ILE A 228 -1.93 0.70 -15.26
N ARG A 229 -1.48 -0.21 -16.13
CA ARG A 229 -1.84 -0.23 -17.55
C ARG A 229 -3.34 -0.40 -17.75
N THR A 230 -3.96 -1.40 -17.13
CA THR A 230 -5.34 -1.81 -17.42
C THR A 230 -6.39 -1.08 -16.59
N CYS A 231 -6.09 -0.72 -15.34
CA CYS A 231 -7.08 -0.14 -14.42
C CYS A 231 -7.08 1.39 -14.40
N ASN A 232 -5.98 2.03 -14.78
CA ASN A 232 -5.86 3.48 -14.73
C ASN A 232 -5.23 4.12 -15.97
N ASN A 233 -5.30 3.45 -17.12
CA ASN A 233 -4.77 3.98 -18.37
C ASN A 233 -3.32 4.50 -18.22
N SER A 234 -2.45 3.67 -17.65
CA SER A 234 -1.04 4.01 -17.40
C SER A 234 -0.78 5.12 -16.38
N HIS A 235 -1.76 5.50 -15.57
CA HIS A 235 -1.58 6.44 -14.46
C HIS A 235 -1.40 5.71 -13.12
N GLY A 236 -0.67 6.33 -12.17
CA GLY A 236 -0.44 5.72 -10.86
C GLY A 236 -1.73 5.40 -10.09
N LEU A 237 -1.70 4.44 -9.18
CA LEU A 237 -2.91 3.88 -8.56
C LEU A 237 -3.43 4.66 -7.35
N LYS A 238 -2.99 5.91 -7.16
CA LYS A 238 -3.37 6.74 -6.01
C LYS A 238 -4.88 6.93 -5.88
N VAL A 239 -5.58 7.08 -7.01
CA VAL A 239 -7.03 7.32 -7.05
C VAL A 239 -7.85 6.14 -6.49
N PHE A 240 -7.30 4.92 -6.51
CA PHE A 240 -7.95 3.70 -6.03
C PHE A 240 -7.71 3.42 -4.54
N SER A 241 -7.08 4.37 -3.83
CA SER A 241 -6.65 4.22 -2.45
C SER A 241 -7.80 4.21 -1.42
N GLU A 242 -7.72 3.31 -0.44
CA GLU A 242 -8.60 3.27 0.75
C GLU A 242 -8.38 4.45 1.73
N GLU A 243 -7.20 5.10 1.71
CA GLU A 243 -6.83 6.15 2.68
C GLU A 243 -7.89 7.28 2.79
N ALA A 244 -8.58 7.60 1.70
CA ALA A 244 -9.64 8.61 1.70
C ALA A 244 -10.83 8.19 2.57
N VAL A 245 -11.23 6.91 2.50
CA VAL A 245 -12.30 6.33 3.31
C VAL A 245 -11.87 6.26 4.78
N GLU A 246 -10.62 5.91 5.06
CA GLU A 246 -10.09 5.91 6.43
C GLU A 246 -10.11 7.31 7.07
N VAL A 247 -9.81 8.36 6.29
CA VAL A 247 -9.92 9.74 6.77
C VAL A 247 -11.38 10.10 7.08
N SER A 248 -12.35 9.61 6.31
CA SER A 248 -13.77 9.80 6.62
C SER A 248 -14.17 9.20 7.97
N ASN A 249 -13.51 8.14 8.46
CA ASN A 249 -13.77 7.61 9.80
C ASN A 249 -13.45 8.63 10.92
N LYS A 250 -12.48 9.53 10.70
CA LYS A 250 -12.20 10.64 11.64
C LYS A 250 -13.35 11.65 11.65
N LEU A 251 -13.94 11.92 10.49
CA LEU A 251 -15.13 12.78 10.37
C LEU A 251 -16.33 12.15 11.06
N VAL A 252 -16.59 10.85 10.85
CA VAL A 252 -17.66 10.11 11.53
C VAL A 252 -17.57 10.28 13.05
N ARG A 253 -16.38 10.03 13.63
CA ARG A 253 -16.15 10.20 15.08
C ARG A 253 -16.40 11.63 15.55
N ARG A 254 -15.92 12.62 14.78
CA ARG A 254 -16.13 14.05 15.08
C ARG A 254 -17.61 14.42 15.02
N TYR A 255 -18.31 14.00 13.97
CA TYR A 255 -19.73 14.31 13.75
C TYR A 255 -20.59 13.69 14.84
N ARG A 256 -20.36 12.41 15.14
CA ARG A 256 -21.02 11.70 16.24
C ARG A 256 -20.88 12.43 17.58
N LYS A 257 -19.67 12.89 17.91
CA LYS A 257 -19.37 13.50 19.23
C LYS A 257 -19.88 14.93 19.37
N HIS A 258 -19.81 15.73 18.30
CA HIS A 258 -19.96 17.19 18.38
C HIS A 258 -21.09 17.77 17.55
N LEU A 259 -21.52 17.11 16.47
CA LEU A 259 -22.38 17.73 15.45
C LEU A 259 -23.70 16.97 15.19
N ALA A 260 -23.89 15.80 15.81
CA ALA A 260 -25.09 15.01 15.73
C ALA A 260 -25.91 15.10 17.02
N ARG A 261 -27.24 15.04 16.88
CA ARG A 261 -28.17 14.97 18.01
C ARG A 261 -27.88 13.72 18.86
N LYS A 262 -27.96 13.85 20.19
CA LYS A 262 -27.65 12.76 21.16
C LYS A 262 -28.89 12.17 21.85
N MET A 263 -30.07 12.54 21.36
CA MET A 263 -31.38 12.12 21.90
C MET A 263 -31.74 10.67 21.54
N SER A 264 -31.30 10.16 20.38
CA SER A 264 -31.48 8.75 20.02
C SER A 264 -30.38 8.30 19.06
N PHE A 265 -30.12 6.98 19.05
CA PHE A 265 -29.14 6.38 18.13
C PHE A 265 -29.51 6.61 16.66
N SER A 266 -30.80 6.47 16.32
CA SER A 266 -31.31 6.67 14.95
C SER A 266 -31.10 8.10 14.47
N LEU A 267 -31.46 9.10 15.28
CA LEU A 267 -31.27 10.50 14.94
C LEU A 267 -29.78 10.87 14.87
N ASN A 268 -28.96 10.32 15.77
CA ASN A 268 -27.52 10.51 15.75
C ASN A 268 -26.91 9.99 14.44
N THR A 269 -27.28 8.77 14.03
CA THR A 269 -26.78 8.13 12.81
C THR A 269 -27.24 8.87 11.56
N ARG A 270 -28.52 9.28 11.52
CA ARG A 270 -29.06 10.10 10.43
C ARG A 270 -28.31 11.41 10.27
N ASP A 271 -28.02 12.11 11.36
CA ASP A 271 -27.27 13.37 11.33
C ASP A 271 -25.84 13.18 10.83
N ILE A 272 -25.17 12.09 11.24
CA ILE A 272 -23.84 11.74 10.72
C ILE A 272 -23.90 11.52 9.21
N PHE A 273 -24.88 10.75 8.73
CA PHE A 273 -25.05 10.44 7.31
C PHE A 273 -25.30 11.70 6.47
N ILE A 274 -26.25 12.54 6.88
CA ILE A 274 -26.55 13.81 6.19
C ILE A 274 -25.30 14.71 6.13
N ARG A 275 -24.55 14.81 7.23
CA ARG A 275 -23.32 15.63 7.25
C ARG A 275 -22.24 15.08 6.34
N LEU A 276 -22.09 13.76 6.25
CA LEU A 276 -21.16 13.14 5.30
C LEU A 276 -21.58 13.46 3.87
N MET A 277 -22.87 13.34 3.53
CA MET A 277 -23.40 13.70 2.21
C MET A 277 -23.12 15.15 1.85
N CYS A 278 -23.40 16.11 2.75
CA CYS A 278 -23.07 17.52 2.53
C CYS A 278 -21.55 17.77 2.43
N ASN A 279 -20.72 16.92 3.04
CA ASN A 279 -19.28 17.04 2.97
C ASN A 279 -18.69 16.49 1.66
N SER A 280 -19.30 15.45 1.09
CA SER A 280 -18.91 14.86 -0.19
C SER A 280 -19.61 15.48 -1.40
N ASP A 281 -20.57 16.39 -1.18
CA ASP A 281 -21.29 17.08 -2.26
C ASP A 281 -20.32 17.83 -3.19
N PRO A 282 -20.28 17.50 -4.49
CA PRO A 282 -19.32 18.08 -5.42
C PRO A 282 -19.56 19.58 -5.64
N VAL A 283 -20.82 20.02 -5.68
CA VAL A 283 -21.18 21.43 -5.87
C VAL A 283 -20.72 22.25 -4.67
N LEU A 284 -21.02 21.80 -3.45
CA LEU A 284 -20.54 22.48 -2.24
C LEU A 284 -19.01 22.48 -2.15
N ASN A 285 -18.35 21.39 -2.54
CA ASN A 285 -16.89 21.32 -2.54
C ASN A 285 -16.24 22.28 -3.53
N MET A 286 -16.88 22.59 -4.67
CA MET A 286 -16.40 23.60 -5.62
C MET A 286 -16.40 25.01 -5.01
N TYR A 287 -17.38 25.35 -4.17
CA TYR A 287 -17.48 26.66 -3.52
C TYR A 287 -16.70 26.76 -2.20
N ARG A 288 -16.23 25.65 -1.64
CA ARG A 288 -15.44 25.66 -0.41
C ARG A 288 -14.07 26.31 -0.66
N LYS A 289 -13.80 27.39 0.07
CA LYS A 289 -12.47 27.97 0.14
C LYS A 289 -11.55 27.02 0.91
N PHE A 290 -10.74 26.26 0.19
CA PHE A 290 -9.63 25.54 0.81
C PHE A 290 -8.54 26.54 1.15
N THR A 291 -8.16 26.63 2.43
CA THR A 291 -6.89 27.24 2.78
C THR A 291 -5.80 26.38 2.13
N LYS A 292 -5.07 26.95 1.16
CA LYS A 292 -3.87 26.31 0.63
C LYS A 292 -2.89 26.20 1.79
N VAL A 293 -2.89 25.07 2.47
CA VAL A 293 -1.79 24.73 3.37
C VAL A 293 -0.57 24.68 2.47
N SER A 294 0.44 25.52 2.74
CA SER A 294 1.71 25.40 2.02
C SER A 294 2.14 23.95 2.17
N LYS A 295 2.35 23.25 1.05
CA LYS A 295 2.98 21.95 1.10
C LYS A 295 4.31 22.22 1.80
N LYS A 296 4.47 21.75 3.03
CA LYS A 296 5.81 21.65 3.63
C LYS A 296 6.61 20.91 2.57
N THR A 297 7.64 21.56 2.04
CA THR A 297 8.61 20.91 1.17
C THR A 297 9.08 19.69 1.95
N HIS A 298 8.62 18.51 1.54
CA HIS A 298 9.18 17.29 2.07
C HIS A 298 10.67 17.38 1.73
N SER A 299 11.52 17.13 2.74
CA SER A 299 12.96 16.96 2.58
C SER A 299 13.26 16.21 1.28
N SER A 300 14.22 16.69 0.50
CA SER A 300 14.58 16.13 -0.80
C SER A 300 14.70 14.61 -0.73
N GLU A 301 14.03 13.94 -1.66
CA GLU A 301 14.20 12.51 -1.88
C GLU A 301 15.66 12.23 -2.29
N PRO A 302 16.18 11.01 -2.04
CA PRO A 302 17.52 10.64 -2.48
C PRO A 302 17.70 10.81 -4.01
N PRO A 303 18.84 11.36 -4.48
CA PRO A 303 19.05 11.66 -5.91
C PRO A 303 18.91 10.44 -6.84
N ASP A 304 19.35 9.27 -6.39
CA ASP A 304 19.24 8.00 -7.13
C ASP A 304 17.77 7.60 -7.34
N GLN A 305 16.94 7.81 -6.32
CA GLN A 305 15.49 7.56 -6.40
C GLN A 305 14.80 8.56 -7.34
N GLU A 306 15.21 9.83 -7.35
CA GLU A 306 14.66 10.83 -8.27
C GLU A 306 15.01 10.54 -9.74
N VAL A 307 16.26 10.16 -10.01
CA VAL A 307 16.69 9.79 -11.36
C VAL A 307 15.87 8.61 -11.86
N LEU A 308 15.75 7.54 -11.07
CA LEU A 308 14.98 6.36 -11.47
C LEU A 308 13.47 6.67 -11.61
N PHE A 309 12.91 7.49 -10.71
CA PHE A 309 11.51 7.91 -10.80
C PHE A 309 11.21 8.75 -12.04
N SER A 310 12.09 9.68 -12.41
CA SER A 310 11.96 10.49 -13.63
C SER A 310 12.08 9.66 -14.91
N GLN A 311 12.89 8.60 -14.92
CA GLN A 311 12.98 7.68 -16.07
C GLN A 311 11.70 6.88 -16.32
N LEU A 312 10.84 6.76 -15.30
CA LEU A 312 9.62 5.96 -15.31
C LEU A 312 8.34 6.79 -15.47
N THR A 313 8.43 8.11 -15.34
CA THR A 313 7.29 9.02 -15.45
C THR A 313 7.41 9.90 -16.69
N CYS A 314 6.28 10.12 -17.36
CA CYS A 314 6.19 11.01 -18.52
C CYS A 314 6.00 12.48 -18.10
#